data_AF-B5YJR7-F1
#
_entry.id   AF-B5YJR7-F1
#
_cell.length_a   1.000
_cell.length_b   1.000
_cell.length_c   1.000
_cell.angle_alpha   90.00
_cell.angle_beta   90.00
_cell.angle_gamma   90.00
#
_symmetry.space_group_name_H-M   'P 1'
#
loop_
_entity.id
_entity.type
_entity.pdbx_description
1 polymer ?
#
loop_
_entity_poly.entity_id
_entity_poly.type
_entity_poly.pdbx_seq_one_letter_code
_entity_poly.pdbx_strand_id
1 'polypeptide(L)'
;MLKSLQTVPSILIVGKNYLLDTRKVTSYPVVYVRKAGETIDLSSSESSKIGKRERIECPTSKFQPIIVISHPDFSDDLAVAKQMLENIFILLDPLEPFNRMLKAIEVLGKQDKTFQ
;
A
#
# COMPACT_ATOMS: atom_id res chain seq x y z
N MET A 1 16.14 1.51 11.04
CA MET A 1 15.93 0.91 9.70
C MET A 1 15.43 1.91 8.67
N LEU A 2 14.26 2.56 8.82
CA LEU A 2 13.78 3.54 7.82
C LEU A 2 14.72 4.75 7.63
N LYS A 3 15.32 5.25 8.72
CA LYS A 3 16.34 6.33 8.66
C LYS A 3 17.67 5.94 8.02
N SER A 4 17.87 4.65 7.71
CA SER A 4 19.12 4.11 7.17
C SER A 4 19.10 3.95 5.64
N LEU A 5 17.99 4.33 5.00
CA LEU A 5 17.89 4.34 3.54
C LEU A 5 18.86 5.38 2.98
N GLN A 6 19.74 4.95 2.07
CA GLN A 6 20.75 5.81 1.43
C GLN A 6 20.11 6.85 0.50
N THR A 7 18.93 6.52 -0.04
CA THR A 7 18.12 7.40 -0.87
C THR A 7 16.76 7.61 -0.23
N VAL A 8 16.33 8.86 -0.14
CA VAL A 8 15.01 9.19 0.37
C VAL A 8 13.98 8.90 -0.73
N PRO A 9 13.04 7.96 -0.52
CA PRO A 9 12.04 7.65 -1.53
C PRO A 9 11.05 8.81 -1.71
N SER A 10 10.55 8.99 -2.93
CA SER A 10 9.50 9.97 -3.23
C SER A 10 8.15 9.61 -2.62
N ILE A 11 7.91 8.31 -2.39
CA ILE A 11 6.71 7.75 -1.77
C ILE A 11 7.02 6.35 -1.21
N LEU A 12 6.40 5.99 -0.10
CA LEU A 12 6.39 4.64 0.43
C LEU A 12 4.99 4.04 0.31
N ILE A 13 4.89 2.93 -0.41
CA ILE A 13 3.68 2.15 -0.56
C ILE A 13 3.74 0.99 0.43
N VAL A 14 2.71 0.83 1.25
CA VAL A 14 2.60 -0.27 2.21
C VAL A 14 1.44 -1.18 1.85
N GLY A 15 1.59 -2.48 2.14
CA GLY A 15 0.57 -3.50 1.88
C GLY A 15 -0.34 -3.80 3.08
N LYS A 16 -0.17 -3.08 4.20
CA LYS A 16 -0.97 -3.24 5.43
C LYS A 16 -1.28 -1.88 6.05
N ASN A 17 -2.51 -1.71 6.52
CA ASN A 17 -2.99 -0.43 7.07
C ASN A 17 -2.20 0.06 8.29
N TYR A 18 -1.83 -0.84 9.21
CA TYR A 18 -1.08 -0.47 10.42
C TYR A 18 0.32 0.09 10.13
N LEU A 19 0.86 -0.14 8.93
CA LEU A 19 2.15 0.43 8.52
C LEU A 19 2.07 1.90 8.14
N LEU A 20 0.87 2.50 8.06
CA LEU A 20 0.71 3.95 7.88
C LEU A 20 1.35 4.75 9.01
N ASP A 21 1.47 4.18 10.22
CA ASP A 21 2.15 4.81 11.35
C ASP A 21 3.63 5.11 11.08
N THR A 22 4.24 4.44 10.10
CA THR A 22 5.61 4.74 9.67
C THR A 22 5.75 6.19 9.18
N ARG A 23 4.65 6.82 8.72
CA ARG A 23 4.63 8.24 8.33
C ARG A 23 5.06 9.18 9.45
N LYS A 24 4.77 8.84 10.71
CA LYS A 24 5.13 9.64 11.90
C LYS A 24 6.65 9.76 12.09
N VAL A 25 7.42 8.85 11.50
CA VAL A 25 8.88 8.78 11.63
C VAL A 25 9.62 8.98 10.30
N THR A 26 8.89 9.27 9.22
CA THR A 26 9.44 9.52 7.88
C THR A 26 9.05 10.91 7.38
N SER A 27 9.87 11.49 6.50
CA SER A 27 9.61 12.80 5.88
C SER A 27 8.84 12.72 4.56
N TYR A 28 8.75 11.55 3.96
CA TYR A 28 8.11 11.29 2.67
C TYR A 28 6.70 10.71 2.85
N PRO A 29 5.83 10.86 1.84
CA PRO A 29 4.47 10.34 1.85
C PRO A 29 4.44 8.83 2.06
N VAL A 30 3.50 8.36 2.91
CA VAL A 30 3.26 6.92 3.11
C VAL A 30 1.79 6.64 2.85
N VAL A 31 1.53 5.67 1.97
CA VAL A 31 0.16 5.27 1.62
C VAL A 31 -0.03 3.77 1.64
N TYR A 32 -1.19 3.35 2.11
CA TYR A 32 -1.65 1.98 2.04
C TYR A 32 -2.45 1.79 0.75
N VAL A 33 -2.12 0.75 -0.02
CA VAL A 33 -2.79 0.42 -1.28
C VAL A 33 -3.43 -0.95 -1.19
N ARG A 34 -4.67 -1.06 -1.69
CA ARG A 34 -5.41 -2.33 -1.82
C ARG A 34 -6.23 -2.37 -3.10
N LYS A 35 -6.64 -3.57 -3.54
CA LYS A 35 -7.54 -3.70 -4.69
C LYS A 35 -8.89 -3.07 -4.37
N ALA A 36 -9.50 -2.40 -5.34
CA ALA A 36 -10.85 -1.94 -5.16
C ALA A 36 -11.81 -3.14 -5.20
N GLY A 37 -12.50 -3.38 -4.07
CA GLY A 37 -13.40 -4.51 -3.90
C GLY A 37 -12.83 -5.66 -3.06
N GLU A 38 -11.54 -5.66 -2.69
CA GLU A 38 -11.07 -6.45 -1.55
C GLU A 38 -11.78 -5.94 -0.28
N THR A 39 -12.38 -6.87 0.45
CA THR A 39 -13.64 -6.78 1.21
C THR A 39 -13.73 -5.72 2.34
N ILE A 40 -15.01 -5.48 2.70
CA ILE A 40 -15.64 -4.77 3.83
C ILE A 40 -14.73 -4.56 5.05
N ASP A 41 -14.72 -3.32 5.56
CA ASP A 41 -14.09 -2.91 6.81
C ASP A 41 -14.75 -3.69 8.00
N LEU A 42 -14.29 -4.92 8.27
CA LEU A 42 -14.70 -5.72 9.43
C LEU A 42 -13.87 -5.30 10.65
N SER A 43 -14.38 -4.32 11.38
CA SER A 43 -14.23 -4.08 12.84
C SER A 43 -14.97 -2.77 13.14
N SER A 44 -16.13 -2.66 13.83
CA SER A 44 -16.55 -3.27 15.10
C SER A 44 -15.38 -3.50 16.05
N SER A 45 -15.27 -2.62 17.04
CA SER A 45 -14.36 -2.65 18.20
C SER A 45 -12.88 -2.30 17.99
N GLU A 46 -12.60 -1.17 17.34
CA GLU A 46 -11.76 -0.09 17.91
C GLU A 46 -11.68 1.05 16.90
N SER A 47 -11.92 2.27 17.36
CA SER A 47 -11.96 3.50 16.59
C SER A 47 -10.58 3.90 16.04
N SER A 48 -10.03 3.07 15.18
CA SER A 48 -8.94 3.45 14.29
C SER A 48 -9.52 4.46 13.32
N LYS A 49 -9.17 5.75 13.44
CA LYS A 49 -9.51 6.74 12.43
C LYS A 49 -9.01 6.20 11.08
N ILE A 50 -9.91 5.79 10.20
CA ILE A 50 -9.54 5.40 8.84
C ILE A 50 -9.19 6.71 8.14
N GLY A 51 -7.96 6.83 7.65
CA GLY A 51 -7.53 8.04 6.97
C GLY A 51 -8.25 8.23 5.64
N LYS A 52 -8.05 9.40 5.01
CA LYS A 52 -8.72 9.72 3.75
C LYS A 52 -8.35 8.67 2.69
N ARG A 53 -9.37 8.21 1.96
CA ARG A 53 -9.24 7.22 0.90
C ARG A 53 -9.61 7.80 -0.46
N GLU A 54 -8.86 7.44 -1.48
CA GLU A 54 -9.14 7.77 -2.88
C GLU A 54 -9.04 6.53 -3.75
N ARG A 55 -9.95 6.43 -4.71
CA ARG A 55 -9.96 5.38 -5.72
C ARG A 55 -9.19 5.87 -6.94
N ILE A 56 -8.23 5.07 -7.40
CA ILE A 56 -7.44 5.35 -8.59
C ILE A 56 -7.79 4.30 -9.65
N GLU A 57 -8.23 4.80 -10.79
CA GLU A 57 -8.48 4.00 -11.99
C GLU A 57 -7.17 3.81 -12.77
N CYS A 58 -6.97 2.64 -13.37
CA CYS A 58 -5.88 2.46 -14.32
C CYS A 58 -6.26 3.15 -15.64
N PRO A 59 -5.50 4.14 -16.14
CA PRO A 59 -5.88 4.88 -17.36
C PRO A 59 -6.00 4.00 -18.61
N THR A 60 -5.31 2.86 -18.61
CA THR A 60 -5.31 1.91 -19.75
C THR A 60 -6.30 0.77 -19.57
N SER A 61 -7.03 0.72 -18.44
CA SER A 61 -7.94 -0.37 -18.05
C SER A 61 -7.29 -1.76 -18.01
N LYS A 62 -5.95 -1.85 -18.05
CA LYS A 62 -5.20 -3.12 -17.99
C LYS A 62 -5.21 -3.74 -16.59
N PHE A 63 -5.25 -2.90 -15.56
CA PHE A 63 -5.19 -3.33 -14.17
C PHE A 63 -6.47 -2.98 -13.43
N GLN A 64 -6.77 -3.77 -12.40
CA GLN A 64 -7.90 -3.50 -11.53
C GLN A 64 -7.68 -2.17 -10.78
N PRO A 65 -8.73 -1.37 -10.57
CA PRO A 65 -8.61 -0.14 -9.81
C PRO A 65 -8.16 -0.41 -8.38
N ILE A 66 -7.46 0.56 -7.78
CA ILE A 66 -6.96 0.48 -6.41
C ILE A 66 -7.60 1.52 -5.51
N ILE A 67 -7.62 1.23 -4.22
CA ILE A 67 -7.90 2.20 -3.17
C ILE A 67 -6.58 2.56 -2.50
N VAL A 68 -6.33 3.85 -2.41
CA VAL A 68 -5.18 4.44 -1.72
C VAL A 68 -5.69 5.10 -0.45
N ILE A 69 -5.02 4.84 0.67
CA ILE A 69 -5.40 5.34 2.00
C ILE A 69 -4.18 6.03 2.61
N SER A 70 -4.38 7.23 3.10
CA SER A 70 -3.37 8.01 3.83
C SER A 70 -3.47 7.79 5.34
N HIS A 71 -2.44 8.16 6.09
CA HIS A 71 -2.57 8.26 7.55
C HIS A 71 -3.54 9.41 7.92
N PRO A 72 -4.40 9.28 8.95
CA PRO A 72 -5.39 10.29 9.33
C PRO A 72 -4.83 11.69 9.56
N ASP A 73 -3.67 11.76 10.19
CA ASP A 73 -2.99 13.02 10.51
C ASP A 73 -2.17 13.60 9.33
N PHE A 74 -2.10 12.89 8.19
CA PHE A 74 -1.31 13.26 7.01
C PHE A 74 -2.11 13.09 5.72
N SER A 75 -3.33 13.64 5.66
CA SER A 75 -4.23 13.47 4.51
C SER A 75 -3.68 14.00 3.18
N ASP A 76 -2.75 14.96 3.24
CA ASP A 76 -2.16 15.59 2.05
C ASP A 76 -1.24 14.63 1.27
N ASP A 77 -0.73 13.58 1.93
CA ASP A 77 0.02 12.50 1.28
C ASP A 77 -0.80 11.84 0.15
N LEU A 78 -2.14 11.87 0.26
CA LEU A 78 -3.04 11.25 -0.71
C LEU A 78 -3.00 11.94 -2.07
N ALA A 79 -2.94 13.28 -2.11
CA ALA A 79 -2.89 14.04 -3.36
C ALA A 79 -1.58 13.77 -4.10
N VAL A 80 -0.47 13.76 -3.37
CA VAL A 80 0.86 13.43 -3.90
C VAL A 80 0.90 11.99 -4.41
N ALA A 81 0.37 11.05 -3.61
CA ALA A 81 0.33 9.65 -3.98
C ALA A 81 -0.51 9.40 -5.23
N LYS A 82 -1.67 10.06 -5.35
CA LYS A 82 -2.52 9.93 -6.53
C LYS A 82 -1.79 10.31 -7.81
N GLN A 83 -1.16 11.49 -7.83
CA GLN A 83 -0.42 11.95 -8.99
C GLN A 83 0.71 10.99 -9.38
N MET A 84 1.45 10.46 -8.41
CA MET A 84 2.53 9.50 -8.67
C MET A 84 1.99 8.15 -9.17
N LEU A 85 0.96 7.63 -8.50
CA LEU A 85 0.40 6.32 -8.80
C LEU A 85 -0.31 6.30 -10.15
N GLU A 86 -1.02 7.35 -10.56
CA GLU A 86 -1.64 7.42 -11.89
C GLU A 86 -0.63 7.23 -13.02
N ASN A 87 0.58 7.81 -12.89
CA ASN A 87 1.66 7.64 -13.87
C ASN A 87 2.24 6.22 -13.84
N ILE A 88 2.46 5.66 -12.65
CA ILE A 88 2.97 4.30 -12.48
C ILE A 88 1.98 3.28 -13.04
N PHE A 89 0.68 3.51 -12.84
CA PHE A 89 -0.38 2.58 -13.20
C PHE A 89 -0.55 2.33 -14.69
N ILE A 90 -0.01 3.22 -15.52
CA ILE A 90 0.02 3.06 -16.97
C ILE A 90 0.93 1.88 -17.37
N LEU A 91 2.00 1.66 -16.59
CA LEU A 91 3.09 0.74 -16.93
C LEU A 91 3.03 -0.55 -16.12
N LEU A 92 2.63 -0.49 -14.84
CA LEU A 92 2.61 -1.65 -13.95
C LEU A 92 1.49 -1.58 -12.92
N ASP A 93 1.12 -2.73 -12.36
CA ASP A 93 0.22 -2.83 -11.20
C ASP A 93 1.02 -2.63 -9.90
N PRO A 94 0.75 -1.56 -9.10
CA PRO A 94 1.43 -1.31 -7.83
C PRO A 94 1.27 -2.43 -6.80
N LEU A 95 0.26 -3.30 -6.95
CA LEU A 95 0.04 -4.44 -6.06
C LEU A 95 0.77 -5.71 -6.50
N GLU A 96 1.22 -5.78 -7.75
CA GLU A 96 1.92 -6.97 -8.27
C GLU A 96 3.16 -7.34 -7.44
N PRO A 97 4.04 -6.40 -7.02
CA PRO A 97 5.18 -6.73 -6.18
C PRO A 97 4.78 -7.40 -4.87
N PHE A 98 3.70 -6.93 -4.23
CA PHE A 98 3.19 -7.52 -2.99
C PHE A 98 2.66 -8.93 -3.21
N ASN A 99 1.87 -9.13 -4.28
CA ASN A 99 1.33 -10.44 -4.64
C ASN A 99 2.45 -11.44 -4.93
N ARG A 100 3.49 -11.01 -5.64
CA ARG A 100 4.66 -11.84 -5.97
C ARG A 100 5.46 -12.21 -4.73
N MET A 101 5.66 -11.30 -3.78
CA MET A 101 6.30 -11.62 -2.49
C MET A 101 5.51 -12.64 -1.69
N LEU A 102 4.19 -12.45 -1.57
CA LEU A 102 3.31 -13.41 -0.88
C LEU A 102 3.36 -14.79 -1.53
N LYS A 103 3.35 -14.84 -2.87
CA LYS A 103 3.45 -16.10 -3.61
C LYS A 103 4.79 -16.78 -3.38
N ALA A 104 5.89 -16.04 -3.36
CA ALA A 104 7.21 -16.58 -3.08
C ALA A 104 7.27 -17.21 -1.68
N ILE A 105 6.75 -16.50 -0.67
CA ILE A 105 6.67 -17.01 0.71
C ILE A 105 5.81 -18.29 0.76
N GLU A 106 4.65 -18.31 0.10
CA GLU A 106 3.78 -19.48 0.02
C GLU A 106 4.48 -20.69 -0.60
N VAL A 107 5.25 -20.49 -1.67
CA VAL A 107 5.99 -21.56 -2.35
C VAL A 107 7.11 -22.11 -1.46
N LEU A 108 7.86 -21.23 -0.80
CA LEU A 108 8.91 -21.63 0.15
C LEU A 108 8.33 -22.44 1.32
N GLY A 109 7.21 -21.97 1.91
CA GLY A 109 6.55 -22.67 3.00
C GLY A 109 6.00 -24.05 2.61
N LYS A 110 5.67 -24.28 1.34
CA LYS A 110 5.26 -25.60 0.82
C LYS A 110 6.43 -26.56 0.62
N GLN A 111 7.63 -26.04 0.38
CA GLN A 111 8.83 -26.84 0.12
C GLN A 111 9.62 -27.16 1.40
N ASP A 112 9.50 -26.31 2.43
CA ASP A 112 10.22 -26.45 3.69
C ASP A 112 9.33 -27.06 4.78
N LYS A 113 9.54 -28.35 5.09
CA LYS A 113 8.79 -29.07 6.15
C LYS A 113 9.07 -28.53 7.56
N THR A 114 10.09 -27.67 7.71
CA THR A 114 10.51 -27.11 9.00
C THR A 114 9.59 -25.97 9.48
N PHE A 115 8.71 -25.46 8.62
CA PHE A 115 7.78 -24.36 8.90
C PHE A 115 6.29 -24.80 8.99
N GLN A 116 6.01 -26.11 9.12
CA GLN A 116 4.67 -26.63 9.43
C GLN A 116 4.40 -26.66 10.93
#